data_AF-A0AA46UGK1-F1
#
_entry.id   AF-A0AA46UGK1-F1
#
_cell.length_a   1.000
_cell.length_b   1.000
_cell.length_c   1.000
_cell.angle_alpha   90.00
_cell.angle_beta   90.00
_cell.angle_gamma   90.00
#
_symmetry.space_group_name_H-M   'P 1'
#
loop_
_entity.id
_entity.type
_entity.pdbx_description
1 polymer ?
#
loop_
_entity_poly.entity_id
_entity_poly.type
_entity_poly.pdbx_seq_one_letter_code
_entity_poly.pdbx_strand_id
1 'polypeptide(L)' 'MESMDIAKVIESQINNTPVGKDVTINFKGAPTSVDIQMEFAGGWVITQTVIPGNSFIFTRGEDQYLKSISITFNKYEGLS' A
#
# COMPACT_ATOMS: atom_id res chain seq x y z
N MET A 1 -3.63 12.62 14.61
CA MET A 1 -4.17 11.36 15.19
C MET A 1 -4.80 10.58 14.03
N GLU A 2 -4.02 10.16 13.04
CA GLU A 2 -4.54 9.64 11.75
C GLU A 2 -3.79 8.39 11.24
N SER A 3 -2.57 8.13 11.70
CA SER A 3 -1.76 7.00 11.20
C SER A 3 -2.21 5.63 11.69
N MET A 4 -2.85 5.55 12.86
CA MET A 4 -3.21 4.29 13.52
C MET A 4 -4.39 3.57 12.85
N ASP A 5 -5.14 4.27 11.98
CA ASP A 5 -6.33 3.71 11.30
C ASP A 5 -5.97 3.10 9.93
N ILE A 6 -5.05 3.73 9.17
CA ILE A 6 -4.71 3.31 7.80
C ILE A 6 -4.02 1.94 7.80
N ALA A 7 -3.05 1.72 8.69
CA ALA A 7 -2.34 0.45 8.79
C ALA A 7 -3.29 -0.71 9.09
N LYS A 8 -4.26 -0.50 10.00
CA LYS A 8 -5.27 -1.51 10.36
C LYS A 8 -6.23 -1.82 9.21
N VAL A 9 -6.63 -0.81 8.44
CA VAL A 9 -7.48 -1.01 7.26
C VAL A 9 -6.74 -1.88 6.23
N ILE A 10 -5.47 -1.60 5.99
CA ILE A 10 -4.65 -2.36 5.04
C ILE A 10 -4.42 -3.80 5.54
N GLU A 11 -4.03 -3.98 6.80
CA GLU A 11 -3.90 -5.31 7.40
C GLU A 11 -5.20 -6.10 7.30
N SER A 12 -6.34 -5.45 7.62
CA SER A 12 -7.65 -6.07 7.51
C SER A 12 -7.98 -6.48 6.07
N GLN A 13 -7.68 -5.64 5.08
CA GLN A 13 -7.89 -5.98 3.67
C GLN A 13 -7.02 -7.15 3.22
N ILE A 14 -5.76 -7.21 3.65
CA ILE A 14 -4.86 -8.33 3.34
C ILE A 14 -5.37 -9.61 4.00
N ASN A 15 -5.62 -9.57 5.30
CA ASN A 15 -6.01 -10.74 6.09
C ASN A 15 -7.34 -11.35 5.64
N ASN A 16 -8.27 -10.53 5.17
CA ASN A 16 -9.59 -10.98 4.66
C ASN A 16 -9.58 -11.43 3.19
N THR A 17 -8.52 -11.14 2.43
CA THR A 17 -8.39 -11.56 1.02
C THR A 17 -7.83 -12.98 0.97
N PRO A 18 -8.43 -13.96 0.27
CA PRO A 18 -7.83 -15.29 0.16
C PRO A 18 -6.46 -15.30 -0.55
N VAL A 19 -5.60 -16.27 -0.24
CA VAL A 19 -4.33 -16.46 -0.97
C VAL A 19 -4.60 -16.67 -2.47
N GLY A 20 -3.79 -16.04 -3.31
CA GLY A 20 -3.94 -16.05 -4.77
C GLY A 20 -5.02 -15.12 -5.31
N LYS A 21 -5.64 -14.29 -4.46
CA LYS A 21 -6.59 -13.24 -4.87
C LYS A 21 -5.99 -11.85 -4.71
N ASP A 22 -6.54 -10.91 -5.46
CA ASP A 22 -6.06 -9.54 -5.46
C ASP A 22 -6.54 -8.78 -4.23
N VAL A 23 -5.58 -8.19 -3.53
CA VAL A 23 -5.80 -7.15 -2.54
C VAL A 23 -5.89 -5.83 -3.29
N THR A 24 -7.00 -5.10 -3.12
CA THR A 24 -7.23 -3.80 -3.76
C THR A 24 -7.35 -2.72 -2.69
N ILE A 25 -6.40 -1.79 -2.70
CA ILE A 25 -6.36 -0.63 -1.81
C ILE A 25 -6.73 0.61 -2.63
N ASN A 26 -7.83 1.24 -2.25
CA ASN A 26 -8.32 2.45 -2.89
C ASN A 26 -8.00 3.66 -2.01
N PHE A 27 -7.21 4.58 -2.54
CA PHE A 27 -6.93 5.85 -1.88
C PHE A 27 -8.08 6.83 -2.14
N LYS A 28 -8.52 7.50 -1.07
CA LYS A 28 -9.55 8.55 -1.11
C LYS A 28 -8.97 9.84 -0.54
N GLY A 29 -9.58 10.98 -0.89
CA GLY A 29 -9.18 12.29 -0.39
C GLY A 29 -8.50 13.14 -1.46
N ALA A 30 -7.60 14.02 -1.05
CA ALA A 30 -6.90 14.93 -1.94
C ALA A 30 -6.07 14.16 -2.98
N PRO A 31 -6.09 14.57 -4.26
CA PRO A 31 -5.35 13.89 -5.32
C PRO A 31 -3.85 14.09 -5.11
N THR A 32 -3.22 13.09 -4.49
CA THR A 32 -1.78 13.04 -4.21
C THR A 32 -1.23 11.71 -4.73
N SER A 33 0.00 11.73 -5.27
CA SER A 33 0.66 10.47 -5.60
C SER A 33 1.07 9.77 -4.32
N VAL A 34 1.05 8.43 -4.35
CA VAL A 34 1.36 7.60 -3.21
C VAL A 34 2.47 6.64 -3.58
N ASP A 35 3.57 6.66 -2.84
CA ASP A 35 4.64 5.68 -2.99
C ASP A 35 4.44 4.56 -1.97
N ILE A 36 4.37 3.33 -2.46
CA ILE A 36 4.29 2.13 -1.65
C ILE A 36 5.60 1.35 -1.76
N GLN A 37 6.14 0.94 -0.62
CA GLN A 37 7.26 0.01 -0.52
C GLN A 37 6.80 -1.24 0.24
N MET A 38 7.01 -2.41 -0.35
CA MET A 38 6.78 -3.70 0.29
C MET A 38 8.10 -4.44 0.43
N GLU A 39 8.41 -4.88 1.65
CA GLU A 39 9.59 -5.70 1.93
C GLU A 39 9.18 -7.14 2.17
N PHE A 40 9.87 -8.07 1.54
CA PHE A 40 9.63 -9.49 1.65
C PHE A 40 10.84 -10.23 2.23
N ALA A 41 10.59 -11.41 2.78
CA ALA A 41 11.62 -12.34 3.23
C ALA A 41 12.63 -12.60 2.11
N GLY A 42 13.91 -12.74 2.48
CA GLY A 42 15.01 -12.84 1.52
C GLY A 42 15.55 -11.50 1.02
N GLY A 43 15.08 -10.38 1.56
CA GLY A 43 15.62 -9.04 1.28
C GLY A 43 15.06 -8.38 0.02
N TRP A 44 13.98 -8.92 -0.53
CA TRP A 44 13.31 -8.34 -1.70
C TRP A 44 12.53 -7.10 -1.31
N VAL A 45 12.68 -6.03 -2.10
CA VAL A 45 11.95 -4.78 -1.92
C VAL A 45 11.26 -4.43 -3.22
N ILE A 46 9.93 -4.27 -3.18
CA ILE A 46 9.11 -3.84 -4.30
C ILE A 46 8.62 -2.42 -4.02
N THR A 47 8.89 -1.50 -4.95
CA THR A 47 8.44 -0.12 -4.87
C THR A 47 7.46 0.19 -5.99
N GLN A 48 6.34 0.83 -5.68
CA GLN A 48 5.33 1.24 -6.65
C GLN A 48 4.82 2.64 -6.35
N THR A 49 4.83 3.51 -7.35
CA THR A 49 4.15 4.81 -7.32
C THR A 49 2.74 4.66 -7.89
N VAL A 50 1.75 5.10 -7.12
CA VAL A 50 0.34 5.15 -7.52
C VAL A 50 -0.05 6.59 -7.76
N ILE A 51 -0.44 6.89 -8.98
CA ILE A 51 -0.94 8.22 -9.35
C ILE A 51 -2.38 8.41 -8.85
N PRO A 52 -2.82 9.65 -8.59
CA PRO A 52 -4.18 9.93 -8.14
C PRO A 52 -5.25 9.29 -9.04
N GLY A 53 -6.28 8.73 -8.41
CA GLY A 53 -7.41 8.08 -9.11
C GLY A 53 -7.19 6.60 -9.44
N ASN A 54 -5.98 6.06 -9.27
CA ASN A 54 -5.71 4.65 -9.43
C ASN A 54 -5.69 3.89 -8.10
N SER A 55 -6.01 2.61 -8.17
CA SER A 55 -5.90 1.68 -7.04
C SER A 55 -4.49 1.10 -6.94
N PHE A 56 -4.05 0.82 -5.73
CA PHE A 56 -2.92 -0.09 -5.50
C PHE A 56 -3.46 -1.53 -5.46
N ILE A 57 -2.94 -2.38 -6.33
CA ILE A 57 -3.40 -3.76 -6.49
C ILE A 57 -2.19 -4.70 -6.45
N PHE A 58 -2.26 -5.72 -5.60
CA PHE A 58 -1.29 -6.80 -5.55
C PHE A 58 -1.97 -8.11 -5.17
N THR A 59 -1.45 -9.23 -5.64
CA THR A 59 -1.99 -10.55 -5.31
C THR A 59 -1.46 -11.02 -3.96
N ARG A 60 -2.37 -11.47 -3.07
CA ARG A 60 -1.97 -12.03 -1.77
C ARG A 60 -1.18 -13.32 -1.98
N GLY A 61 0.07 -13.31 -1.52
CA GLY A 61 0.88 -14.53 -1.37
C GLY A 61 0.59 -15.24 -0.05
N GLU A 62 1.30 -16.33 0.18
CA GLU A 62 1.29 -17.02 1.47
C GLU A 62 1.74 -16.08 2.61
N ASP A 63 1.33 -16.40 3.84
CA ASP A 63 1.70 -15.63 5.01
C ASP A 63 3.21 -15.76 5.30
N GLN A 64 3.74 -14.90 6.19
CA GLN A 64 5.13 -14.91 6.70
C GLN A 64 6.20 -14.33 5.75
N TYR A 65 5.90 -14.21 4.45
CA TYR A 65 6.85 -13.68 3.46
C TYR A 65 6.85 -12.16 3.42
N LEU A 66 5.69 -11.50 3.42
CA LEU A 66 5.63 -10.05 3.54
C LEU A 66 6.06 -9.63 4.95
N LYS A 67 7.07 -8.75 5.04
CA LYS A 67 7.64 -8.26 6.30
C LYS A 67 7.10 -6.88 6.67
N SER A 68 7.02 -5.98 5.71
CA SER A 68 6.58 -4.60 5.96
C SER A 68 5.91 -4.02 4.72
N ILE A 69 4.97 -3.10 4.95
CA ILE A 69 4.44 -2.19 3.93
C ILE A 69 4.63 -0.78 4.48
N SER A 70 5.30 0.06 3.70
CA SER A 70 5.42 1.50 3.95
C SER A 70 4.67 2.26 2.86
N ILE A 71 3.92 3.29 3.26
CA ILE A 71 3.14 4.13 2.36
C ILE A 71 3.48 5.59 2.63
N THR A 72 3.91 6.28 1.59
CA THR A 72 4.27 7.70 1.64
C THR A 72 3.34 8.49 0.73
N PHE A 73 2.59 9.43 1.31
CA PHE A 73 1.77 10.38 0.55
C PHE A 73 2.64 11.56 0.13
N ASN A 74 2.82 11.74 -1.17
CA ASN A 74 3.64 12.83 -1.70
C ASN A 74 2.85 14.13 -1.67
N LYS A 75 3.40 15.12 -0.97
CA LYS A 75 2.86 16.48 -1.02
C LYS A 75 3.21 17.10 -2.36
N TYR A 76 2.18 17.55 -3.07
CA TYR A 76 2.38 18.38 -4.25
C TYR A 76 2.48 19.83 -3.81
N GLU A 77 3.69 20.26 -3.46
CA GLU A 77 4.01 21.68 -3.34
C GLU A 77 4.44 22.12 -4.74
N GLY A 78 3.51 22.71 -5.49
CA GLY A 78 3.80 23.23 -6.83
C GLY A 78 5.03 24.15 -6.79
N LEU A 79 5.84 24.13 -7.85
CA LEU A 79 6.98 25.02 -7.99
C LEU A 79 6.55 26.47 -7.71
N SER A 80 7.21 27.11 -6.74
CA SER A 80 7.15 28.55 -6.49
C SER A 80 7.80 29.33 -7.63
#